data_AF-A0A972FEJ4-F1
#
_entry.id   AF-A0A972FEJ4-F1
#
_cell.length_a   1.000
_cell.length_b   1.000
_cell.length_c   1.000
_cell.angle_alpha   90.00
_cell.angle_beta   90.00
_cell.angle_gamma   90.00
#
_symmetry.space_group_name_H-M   'P 1'
#
loop_
_entity.id
_entity.type
_entity.pdbx_description
1 polymer ?
#
loop_
_entity_poly.entity_id
_entity_poly.type
_entity_poly.pdbx_seq_one_letter_code
_entity_poly.pdbx_strand_id
1 'polypeptide(L)' 'MAAVVKSVALAGRPTTPDRVHEVLGRSMLVDGLDIVLDLTRSGGSYLVDAITGRRYLDMFTFVASSALGMN' A
#
# COMPACT_ATOMS: atom_id res chain seq x y z
N MET A 1 -26.04 0.55 4.88
CA MET A 1 -25.43 1.58 5.75
C MET A 1 -24.06 1.93 5.14
N ALA A 2 -24.05 2.82 4.16
CA ALA A 2 -22.88 3.13 3.35
C ALA A 2 -21.97 4.11 4.12
N ALA A 3 -20.91 3.58 4.73
CA ALA A 3 -19.82 4.41 5.22
C ALA A 3 -19.04 4.90 3.99
N VAL A 4 -19.34 6.13 3.57
CA VAL A 4 -18.49 6.89 2.65
C VAL A 4 -17.15 7.07 3.36
N VAL A 5 -16.18 6.20 3.04
CA VAL A 5 -14.78 6.45 3.34
C VAL A 5 -14.37 7.59 2.42
N LYS A 6 -14.58 8.81 2.90
CA LYS A 6 -13.99 10.01 2.30
C LYS A 6 -12.49 9.75 2.25
N SER A 7 -11.95 9.68 1.03
CA SER A 7 -10.51 9.69 0.80
C SER A 7 -9.92 10.81 1.66
N VAL A 8 -9.17 10.42 2.68
CA VAL A 8 -8.34 11.35 3.43
C VAL A 8 -7.26 11.76 2.44
N ALA A 9 -7.55 12.78 1.64
CA ALA A 9 -6.55 13.55 0.97
C ALA A 9 -5.78 14.27 2.07
N LEU A 10 -4.76 13.58 2.61
CA LEU A 10 -3.72 14.21 3.42
C LEU A 10 -3.26 15.44 2.65
N ALA A 11 -3.17 16.59 3.33
CA ALA A 11 -2.89 17.91 2.77
C ALA A 11 -1.50 18.06 2.09
N GLY A 12 -0.82 16.95 1.79
CA GLY A 12 0.41 16.89 1.01
C GLY A 12 0.13 16.75 -0.48
N ARG A 13 1.10 17.18 -1.30
CA ARG A 13 1.08 16.94 -2.75
C ARG A 13 0.94 15.43 -3.02
N PRO A 14 0.15 15.02 -4.02
CA PRO A 14 0.09 13.63 -4.44
C PRO A 14 1.50 13.12 -4.76
N THR A 15 1.94 12.05 -4.10
CA THR A 15 3.21 11.38 -4.39
C THR A 15 2.96 10.31 -5.44
N THR A 16 3.69 10.33 -6.54
CA THR A 16 3.63 9.27 -7.54
C THR A 16 4.30 8.00 -6.99
N PRO A 17 3.85 6.79 -7.36
CA PRO A 17 4.39 5.54 -6.81
C PRO A 17 5.92 5.43 -6.85
N ASP A 18 6.54 5.89 -7.94
CA ASP A 18 7.99 5.90 -8.14
C ASP A 18 8.77 6.81 -7.18
N ARG A 19 8.10 7.76 -6.51
CA ARG A 19 8.71 8.72 -5.58
C ARG A 19 8.51 8.36 -4.11
N VAL A 20 7.74 7.31 -3.80
CA VAL A 20 7.38 6.94 -2.42
C VAL A 20 8.63 6.64 -1.58
N HIS A 21 9.54 5.80 -2.08
CA HIS A 21 10.76 5.45 -1.34
C HIS A 21 11.69 6.64 -1.13
N GLU A 22 11.79 7.57 -2.11
CA GLU A 22 12.57 8.81 -1.94
C GLU A 22 11.98 9.68 -0.82
N VAL A 23 10.66 9.87 -0.81
CA VAL A 23 10.00 10.74 0.17
C VAL A 23 10.11 10.14 1.58
N LEU A 24 9.79 8.86 1.73
CA LEU A 24 9.86 8.16 3.01
C LEU A 24 11.31 8.03 3.52
N GLY A 25 12.27 7.79 2.64
CA GLY A 25 13.69 7.66 2.97
C GLY A 25 14.31 8.90 3.65
N ARG A 26 13.65 10.06 3.60
CA ARG A 26 14.07 11.28 4.32
C ARG A 26 13.85 11.19 5.83
N SER A 27 12.95 10.32 6.29
CA SER A 27 12.53 10.24 7.70
C SER A 27 12.39 8.82 8.25
N MET A 28 12.44 7.78 7.41
CA MET A 28 12.37 6.37 7.82
C MET A 28 13.30 5.50 7.01
N LEU A 29 13.69 4.35 7.56
CA LEU A 29 14.37 3.30 6.82
C LEU A 29 13.37 2.64 5.86
N VAL A 30 13.77 2.47 4.60
CA VAL A 30 12.93 1.98 3.49
C VAL A 30 13.52 0.76 2.80
N ASP A 31 14.35 0.00 3.50
CA ASP A 31 15.12 -1.15 3.01
C ASP A 31 14.46 -2.52 3.26
N GLY A 32 13.24 -2.53 3.82
CA GLY A 32 12.54 -3.76 4.19
C GLY A 32 11.91 -4.53 3.02
N LEU A 33 10.94 -3.91 2.33
CA LEU A 33 10.21 -4.52 1.21
C LEU A 33 10.21 -3.55 0.03
N ASP A 34 10.58 -4.06 -1.15
CA ASP A 34 10.58 -3.30 -2.40
C ASP A 34 9.20 -3.37 -3.10
N ILE A 35 8.16 -2.91 -2.38
CA ILE A 35 6.78 -2.85 -2.88
C ILE A 35 6.12 -1.55 -2.46
N VAL A 36 5.47 -0.87 -3.40
CA VAL A 36 4.54 0.22 -3.10
C VAL A 36 3.12 -0.32 -3.21
N LEU A 37 2.44 -0.51 -2.08
CA LEU A 37 1.13 -1.14 -2.03
C LEU A 37 0.04 -0.27 -2.69
N ASP A 38 -0.58 -0.78 -3.75
CA ASP A 38 -1.78 -0.19 -4.34
C ASP A 38 -3.03 -0.66 -3.56
N LEU A 39 -3.56 0.20 -2.69
CA LEU A 39 -4.73 -0.10 -1.87
C LEU A 39 -6.04 -0.25 -2.65
N THR A 40 -6.11 0.27 -3.88
CA THR A 40 -7.34 0.20 -4.71
C THR A 40 -7.37 -1.10 -5.51
N ARG A 41 -6.22 -1.58 -5.98
CA ARG A 41 -6.11 -2.78 -6.81
C ARG A 41 -5.80 -4.06 -6.01
N SER A 42 -5.29 -3.94 -4.79
CA SER A 42 -5.08 -5.08 -3.88
C SER A 42 -6.41 -5.53 -3.28
N GLY A 43 -6.56 -6.84 -3.05
CA GLY A 43 -7.81 -7.42 -2.55
C GLY A 43 -7.67 -8.90 -2.21
N GLY A 44 -8.41 -9.34 -1.20
CA GLY A 44 -8.28 -10.68 -0.60
C GLY A 44 -6.84 -10.98 -0.22
N SER A 45 -6.36 -12.18 -0.55
CA SER A 45 -4.98 -12.59 -0.27
C SER A 45 -3.94 -12.05 -1.28
N TYR A 46 -4.25 -11.02 -2.08
CA TYR A 46 -3.33 -10.51 -3.10
C TYR A 46 -2.97 -9.03 -2.90
N LEU A 47 -1.67 -8.75 -2.99
CA LEU A 47 -1.10 -7.41 -3.03
C LEU A 47 -0.73 -7.02 -4.45
N VAL A 48 -0.93 -5.76 -4.81
CA VAL A 48 -0.52 -5.20 -6.10
C VAL A 48 0.53 -4.14 -5.85
N ASP A 49 1.66 -4.26 -6.53
CA ASP A 49 2.66 -3.19 -6.59
C ASP A 49 2.18 -2.08 -7.53
N ALA A 50 2.10 -0.86 -7.03
CA ALA A 50 1.69 0.32 -7.77
C ALA A 50 2.73 0.74 -8.84
N ILE A 51 4.01 0.37 -8.67
CA ILE A 51 5.06 0.71 -9.63
C ILE A 51 5.03 -0.25 -10.83
N THR A 52 5.16 -1.55 -10.56
CA THR A 52 5.29 -2.56 -11.63
C THR A 52 3.96 -3.16 -12.07
N GLY A 53 2.91 -3.02 -11.28
CA GLY A 53 1.62 -3.69 -11.49
C GLY A 53 1.65 -5.19 -11.15
N ARG A 54 2.77 -5.73 -10.65
CA ARG A 54 2.90 -7.14 -10.28
C ARG A 54 1.95 -7.49 -9.12
N ARG A 55 1.41 -8.71 -9.18
CA ARG A 55 0.54 -9.28 -8.15
C ARG A 55 1.32 -10.27 -7.30
N TYR A 56 1.25 -10.12 -6.00
CA TYR A 56 1.89 -10.99 -5.01
C TYR A 56 0.82 -11.68 -4.17
N LEU A 57 1.05 -12.95 -3.84
CA LEU A 57 0.25 -13.65 -2.84
C LEU A 57 0.72 -13.19 -1.45
N ASP A 58 -0.20 -12.68 -0.65
CA ASP A 58 0.09 -12.19 0.70
C ASP A 58 0.28 -13.36 1.67
N MET A 59 1.54 -13.65 1.98
CA MET A 59 1.95 -14.59 3.03
C MET A 59 2.47 -13.88 4.28
N PHE A 60 2.37 -12.55 4.32
CA PHE A 60 2.79 -11.74 5.45
C PHE A 60 1.60 -11.34 6.33
N THR A 61 0.44 -11.07 5.72
CA THR A 61 -0.84 -10.73 6.38
C THR A 61 -0.73 -9.58 7.38
N PHE A 62 0.29 -8.73 7.21
CA PHE A 62 0.66 -7.66 8.14
C PHE A 62 0.78 -8.16 9.58
N VAL A 63 1.50 -9.28 9.77
CA VAL A 63 1.66 -9.95 11.06
C VAL A 63 0.29 -10.37 11.63
N ALA A 64 -0.50 -11.05 10.79
CA ALA A 64 -1.88 -11.47 11.06
C ALA A 64 -2.89 -10.34 11.35
N SER A 65 -2.50 -9.06 11.23
CA SER A 65 -3.41 -7.92 11.40
C SER A 65 -4.50 -7.86 10.33
N SER A 66 -4.25 -8.46 9.16
CA SER A 66 -5.20 -8.58 8.05
C SER A 66 -5.61 -10.05 7.84
N ALA A 67 -6.26 -10.64 8.85
CA ALA A 67 -6.63 -12.06 8.83
C ALA A 67 -7.62 -12.44 7.70
N LEU A 68 -8.41 -11.49 7.20
CA LEU A 68 -9.32 -11.68 6.07
C LEU A 68 -8.70 -11.24 4.72
N GLY A 69 -7.46 -10.72 4.74
CA GLY A 69 -6.81 -10.12 3.59
C GLY A 69 -7.21 -8.66 3.33
N MET A 70 -6.73 -8.15 2.20
CA MET A 70 -7.00 -6.80 1.70
C MET A 70 -8.47 -6.66 1.29
N ASN A 71 -9.03 -5.46 1.45
CA ASN A 71 -10.45 -5.15 1.23
C ASN A 71 -10.93 -5.38 -0.20
#